data_AF-A0AAW5CHX4-F1
#
_entry.id   AF-A0AAW5CHX4-F1
#
_cell.length_a   1.000
_cell.length_b   1.000
_cell.length_c   1.000
_cell.angle_alpha   90.00
_cell.angle_beta   90.00
_cell.angle_gamma   90.00
#
_symmetry.space_group_name_H-M   'P 1'
#
loop_
_entity.id
_entity.type
_entity.pdbx_description
1 polymer ?
#
loop_
_entity_poly.entity_id
_entity_poly.type
_entity_poly.pdbx_seq_one_letter_code
_entity_poly.pdbx_strand_id
1 'polypeptide(L)'
;MRKGMFGKLAVQNIWNNRSTYVPYMLTCIFCIAMMYMMEFLRDCPTLEKAVPQAAEVRMIVGTGEVVVGIFCVIFLIYSNSFLMKHRQKEIGLYNILGLEKGHIGKVMFLETIMTSLLSLTAGIGIGILGSKLSLLLLFRFLHVPAVLGFYVSITGILFCIAGFGGIFLVILALNLTRVRMNNPIELLRGGNTGEKEPRAKWLMALLGMISLGVGYYLAVTTESPIQAIFIFLLAVILVMAGTYLLFTAGSIVILKLLRKNKKFYYKTGNFISVSGMIYRMKQNAAGLASICILSTGVLLLLSMTVSLYFGMGDIMVNRYPFDTDARISGISQEQSEQIQKVFAQAIKNDQVPAEKTVDETYLEIGCRQEKNGIMIGQAYSYSEDGKSVDLYTIRQSEYEKLTGEKTDLHDGEIFA
;
A
#
# COMPACT_ATOMS: atom_id res chain seq x y z
N MET A 1 -5.75 44.78 24.01
CA MET A 1 -5.14 44.42 22.69
C MET A 1 -6.24 44.00 21.72
N ARG A 2 -6.24 44.52 20.47
CA ARG A 2 -7.34 44.35 19.49
C ARG A 2 -7.48 42.89 19.00
N LYS A 3 -8.72 42.38 18.91
CA LYS A 3 -9.09 40.99 18.53
C LYS A 3 -8.51 40.48 17.19
N GLY A 4 -8.04 41.35 16.28
CA GLY A 4 -7.49 40.97 14.97
C GLY A 4 -5.96 40.89 14.87
N MET A 5 -5.21 41.22 15.93
CA MET A 5 -3.75 41.31 15.86
C MET A 5 -3.08 39.95 15.66
N PHE A 6 -3.57 38.91 16.34
CA PHE A 6 -3.01 37.55 16.23
C PHE A 6 -3.22 36.91 14.85
N GLY A 7 -4.34 37.23 14.17
CA GLY A 7 -4.59 36.78 12.80
C GLY A 7 -3.66 37.44 11.79
N LYS A 8 -3.43 38.76 11.91
CA LYS A 8 -2.44 39.46 11.07
C LYS A 8 -1.02 38.94 11.28
N LEU A 9 -0.66 38.68 12.54
CA LEU A 9 0.64 38.06 12.87
C LEU A 9 0.77 36.66 12.27
N ALA A 10 -0.27 35.82 12.35
CA ALA A 10 -0.26 34.48 11.75
C ALA A 10 -0.07 34.53 10.22
N VAL A 11 -0.80 35.39 9.51
CA VAL A 11 -0.65 35.57 8.06
C VAL A 11 0.76 36.02 7.70
N GLN A 12 1.28 37.02 8.42
CA GLN A 12 2.59 37.57 8.16
C GLN A 12 3.70 36.56 8.46
N ASN A 13 3.54 35.73 9.49
CA ASN A 13 4.45 34.62 9.78
C ASN A 13 4.47 33.57 8.68
N ILE A 14 3.29 33.18 8.16
CA ILE A 14 3.21 32.22 7.05
C ILE A 14 3.90 32.80 5.81
N TRP A 15 3.67 34.08 5.50
CA TRP A 15 4.29 34.75 4.37
C TRP A 15 5.81 34.86 4.50
N ASN A 16 6.29 35.32 5.65
CA ASN A 16 7.72 35.51 5.92
C ASN A 16 8.47 34.17 5.96
N ASN A 17 7.81 33.08 6.38
CA ASN A 17 8.39 31.74 6.45
C ASN A 17 7.91 30.81 5.32
N ARG A 18 7.56 31.37 4.16
CA ARG A 18 7.01 30.60 3.01
C ARG A 18 7.90 29.44 2.56
N SER A 19 9.23 29.54 2.72
CA SER A 19 10.18 28.49 2.35
C SER A 19 9.98 27.18 3.12
N THR A 20 9.33 27.24 4.28
CA THR A 20 9.03 26.04 5.10
C THR A 20 7.53 25.72 5.10
N TYR A 21 6.68 26.74 5.10
CA TYR A 21 5.22 26.55 5.06
C TYR A 21 4.69 26.02 3.72
N VAL A 22 5.23 26.49 2.59
CA VAL A 22 4.77 26.04 1.27
C VAL A 22 5.04 24.55 1.06
N PRO A 23 6.25 24.00 1.32
CA PRO A 23 6.46 22.57 1.25
C PRO A 23 5.53 21.76 2.17
N TYR A 24 5.31 22.22 3.40
CA TYR A 24 4.36 21.57 4.33
C TYR A 24 2.92 21.60 3.83
N MET A 25 2.46 22.72 3.25
CA MET A 25 1.12 22.80 2.70
C MET A 25 0.98 21.92 1.46
N LEU A 26 2.01 21.85 0.60
CA LEU A 26 2.03 20.97 -0.56
C LEU A 26 1.97 19.49 -0.17
N THR A 27 2.69 19.08 0.88
CA THR A 27 2.59 17.69 1.37
C THR A 27 1.19 17.38 1.89
N CYS A 28 0.56 18.31 2.63
CA CYS A 28 -0.83 18.18 3.08
C CYS A 28 -1.79 18.06 1.89
N ILE A 29 -1.69 18.98 0.92
CA ILE A 29 -2.55 19.00 -0.29
C ILE A 29 -2.42 17.69 -1.05
N PHE A 30 -1.19 17.21 -1.27
CA PHE A 30 -0.92 15.98 -1.98
C PHE A 30 -1.52 14.76 -1.28
N CYS A 31 -1.33 14.64 0.04
CA CYS A 31 -1.91 13.54 0.82
C CYS A 31 -3.44 13.54 0.76
N ILE A 32 -4.07 14.71 0.86
CA ILE A 32 -5.53 14.86 0.83
C ILE A 32 -6.07 14.53 -0.57
N ALA A 33 -5.41 15.03 -1.61
CA ALA A 33 -5.79 14.74 -2.99
C ALA A 33 -5.68 13.24 -3.29
N MET A 34 -4.56 12.61 -2.90
CA MET A 34 -4.34 11.17 -3.09
C MET A 34 -5.39 10.33 -2.36
N MET A 35 -5.70 10.67 -1.11
CA MET A 35 -6.73 9.97 -0.35
C MET A 35 -8.10 10.09 -1.00
N TYR A 36 -8.48 11.30 -1.41
CA TYR A 36 -9.75 11.52 -2.12
C TYR A 36 -9.83 10.72 -3.42
N MET A 37 -8.74 10.67 -4.20
CA MET A 37 -8.70 9.90 -5.45
C MET A 37 -8.89 8.39 -5.20
N MET A 38 -8.28 7.83 -4.16
CA MET A 38 -8.46 6.41 -3.80
C MET A 38 -9.90 6.12 -3.36
N GLU A 39 -10.44 6.94 -2.47
CA GLU A 39 -11.82 6.81 -1.97
C GLU A 39 -12.85 6.98 -3.10
N PHE A 40 -12.60 7.90 -4.03
CA PHE A 40 -13.40 8.07 -5.23
C PHE A 40 -13.40 6.82 -6.11
N LEU A 41 -12.25 6.20 -6.34
CA LEU A 41 -12.14 4.98 -7.15
C LEU A 41 -12.82 3.80 -6.46
N ARG A 42 -12.73 3.68 -5.14
CA ARG A 42 -13.35 2.61 -4.36
C ARG A 42 -14.87 2.63 -4.45
N ASP A 43 -15.47 3.81 -4.37
CA ASP A 43 -16.93 3.98 -4.28
C ASP A 43 -17.56 4.53 -5.57
N CYS A 44 -16.86 4.46 -6.71
CA CYS A 44 -17.36 4.97 -7.98
C CYS A 44 -18.46 4.05 -8.57
N PRO A 45 -19.73 4.51 -8.72
CA PRO A 45 -20.79 3.68 -9.30
C PRO A 45 -20.56 3.35 -10.78
N THR A 46 -19.80 4.19 -11.48
CA THR A 46 -19.43 3.97 -12.88
C THR A 46 -18.49 2.78 -13.02
N LEU A 47 -17.62 2.54 -12.03
CA LEU A 47 -16.72 1.40 -12.03
C LEU A 47 -17.49 0.09 -11.87
N GLU A 48 -18.46 0.07 -10.95
CA GLU A 48 -19.32 -1.10 -10.67
C GLU A 48 -20.09 -1.56 -11.91
N LYS A 49 -20.56 -0.63 -12.74
CA LYS A 49 -21.35 -0.94 -13.94
C LYS A 49 -20.49 -1.27 -15.16
N ALA A 50 -19.25 -0.80 -15.22
CA ALA A 50 -18.42 -0.87 -16.41
C ALA A 50 -17.41 -2.03 -16.40
N VAL A 51 -17.08 -2.59 -15.22
CA VAL A 51 -16.00 -3.57 -15.07
C VAL A 51 -16.55 -4.89 -14.52
N PRO A 52 -16.43 -6.01 -15.26
CA PRO A 52 -16.62 -7.35 -14.71
C PRO A 52 -15.69 -7.55 -13.51
N GLN A 53 -16.16 -8.17 -12.42
CA GLN A 53 -15.42 -8.29 -11.15
C GLN A 53 -15.05 -6.95 -10.47
N ALA A 54 -15.84 -5.88 -10.61
CA ALA A 54 -15.61 -4.60 -9.90
C ALA A 54 -15.43 -4.73 -8.38
N ALA A 55 -15.98 -5.78 -7.76
CA ALA A 55 -15.79 -6.09 -6.34
C ALA A 55 -14.31 -6.35 -5.99
N GLU A 56 -13.55 -7.04 -6.84
CA GLU A 56 -12.13 -7.33 -6.62
C GLU A 56 -11.29 -6.05 -6.72
N VAL A 57 -11.56 -5.22 -7.74
CA VAL A 57 -10.92 -3.91 -7.89
C VAL A 57 -11.19 -3.04 -6.66
N ARG A 58 -12.42 -3.03 -6.16
CA ARG A 58 -12.80 -2.30 -4.94
C ARG A 58 -12.04 -2.79 -3.71
N MET A 59 -11.89 -4.11 -3.53
CA MET A 59 -11.11 -4.66 -2.43
C MET A 59 -9.63 -4.28 -2.50
N ILE A 60 -9.03 -4.32 -3.70
CA ILE A 60 -7.63 -3.93 -3.90
C ILE A 60 -7.43 -2.44 -3.62
N VAL A 61 -8.27 -1.57 -4.20
CA VAL A 61 -8.21 -0.12 -3.99
C VAL A 61 -8.45 0.22 -2.52
N GLY A 62 -9.43 -0.42 -1.86
CA GLY A 62 -9.71 -0.22 -0.44
C GLY A 62 -8.55 -0.65 0.47
N THR A 63 -7.86 -1.74 0.14
CA THR A 63 -6.65 -2.13 0.89
C THR A 63 -5.53 -1.10 0.71
N GLY A 64 -5.35 -0.59 -0.52
CA GLY A 64 -4.40 0.48 -0.81
C GLY A 64 -4.70 1.78 -0.06
N GLU A 65 -5.98 2.13 0.06
CA GLU A 65 -6.46 3.31 0.81
C GLU A 65 -6.01 3.27 2.28
N VAL A 66 -6.14 2.12 2.95
CA VAL A 66 -5.69 1.94 4.35
C VAL A 66 -4.18 2.19 4.47
N VAL A 67 -3.39 1.62 3.55
CA VAL A 67 -1.92 1.81 3.54
C VAL A 67 -1.56 3.28 3.33
N VAL A 68 -2.19 3.94 2.36
CA VAL A 68 -1.99 5.38 2.11
C VAL A 68 -2.41 6.21 3.33
N GLY A 69 -3.48 5.84 4.03
CA GLY A 69 -3.94 6.53 5.24
C GLY A 69 -2.91 6.51 6.36
N ILE A 70 -2.34 5.34 6.64
CA ILE A 70 -1.26 5.18 7.62
C ILE A 70 -0.03 6.00 7.20
N PHE A 71 0.34 5.94 5.92
CA PHE A 71 1.44 6.74 5.39
C PHE A 71 1.19 8.24 5.57
N CYS A 72 0.00 8.74 5.23
CA CYS A 72 -0.38 10.15 5.40
C CYS A 72 -0.24 10.60 6.86
N VAL A 73 -0.73 9.83 7.83
CA VAL A 73 -0.62 10.17 9.26
C VAL A 73 0.86 10.37 9.65
N ILE A 74 1.71 9.40 9.33
CA ILE A 74 3.12 9.44 9.71
C ILE A 74 3.84 10.58 8.98
N PHE A 75 3.61 10.71 7.67
CA PHE A 75 4.26 11.70 6.83
C PHE A 75 3.87 13.13 7.23
N LEU A 76 2.61 13.40 7.58
CA LEU A 76 2.16 14.71 8.02
C LEU A 76 2.68 15.08 9.42
N ILE A 77 2.73 14.12 10.36
CA ILE A 77 3.34 14.35 11.68
C ILE A 77 4.84 14.68 11.52
N TYR A 78 5.53 13.97 10.63
CA TYR A 78 6.92 14.24 10.29
C TYR A 78 7.10 15.63 9.64
N SER A 79 6.29 15.94 8.63
CA SER A 79 6.33 17.22 7.91
C SER A 79 6.07 18.41 8.85
N ASN A 80 5.09 18.29 9.75
CA ASN A 80 4.86 19.28 10.80
C ASN A 80 6.03 19.37 11.78
N SER A 81 6.65 18.24 12.17
CA SER A 81 7.82 18.28 13.04
C SER A 81 9.01 19.00 12.39
N PHE A 82 9.18 18.86 11.08
CA PHE A 82 10.15 19.61 10.29
C PHE A 82 9.85 21.11 10.29
N LEU A 83 8.60 21.51 10.01
CA LEU A 83 8.14 22.91 10.10
C LEU A 83 8.47 23.52 11.47
N MET A 84 8.10 22.82 12.55
CA MET A 84 8.32 23.28 13.91
C MET A 84 9.81 23.39 14.28
N LYS A 85 10.67 22.51 13.75
CA LYS A 85 12.12 22.55 13.99
C LYS A 85 12.75 23.80 13.39
N HIS A 86 12.34 24.18 12.17
CA HIS A 86 12.81 25.39 11.50
C HIS A 86 12.29 26.68 12.16
N ARG A 87 11.15 26.63 12.85
CA ARG A 87 10.54 27.77 13.55
C ARG A 87 11.00 27.97 14.99
N GLN A 88 11.89 27.12 15.52
CA GLN A 88 12.35 27.23 16.92
C GLN A 88 12.99 28.59 17.25
N LYS A 89 13.72 29.20 16.31
CA LYS A 89 14.34 30.53 16.49
C LYS A 89 13.30 31.65 16.61
N GLU A 90 12.26 31.59 15.77
CA GLU A 90 11.14 32.55 15.79
C GLU A 90 10.35 32.45 17.10
N ILE A 91 10.04 31.22 17.54
CA ILE A 91 9.36 30.95 18.82
C ILE A 91 10.22 31.44 20.01
N GLY A 92 11.53 31.23 19.95
CA GLY A 92 12.48 31.73 20.95
C GLY A 92 12.52 33.26 21.02
N LEU A 93 12.48 33.93 19.87
CA LEU A 93 12.45 35.39 19.77
C LEU A 93 11.16 35.97 20.41
N TYR A 94 10.00 35.37 20.14
CA TYR A 94 8.74 35.80 20.78
C TYR A 94 8.80 35.74 22.30
N ASN A 95 9.47 34.72 22.83
CA ASN A 95 9.64 34.54 24.27
C ASN A 95 10.57 35.60 24.88
N ILE A 96 11.65 36.00 24.18
CA ILE A 96 12.52 37.12 24.62
C ILE A 96 11.76 38.45 24.59
N LEU A 97 10.96 38.68 23.55
CA LEU A 97 10.17 39.91 23.37
C LEU A 97 8.99 40.03 24.37
N GLY A 98 8.90 39.13 25.35
CA GLY A 98 7.92 39.20 26.43
C GLY A 98 6.53 38.65 26.08
N LEU A 99 6.37 37.94 24.97
CA LEU A 99 5.10 37.25 24.67
C LEU A 99 4.94 36.05 25.60
N GLU A 100 3.88 36.08 26.41
CA GLU A 100 3.50 34.95 27.25
C GLU A 100 3.24 33.69 26.40
N LYS A 101 3.56 32.50 26.95
CA LYS A 101 3.38 31.21 26.27
C LYS A 101 1.95 31.01 25.72
N GLY A 102 0.94 31.58 26.39
CA GLY A 102 -0.45 31.56 25.92
C GLY A 102 -0.69 32.35 24.63
N HIS A 103 0.01 33.47 24.43
CA HIS A 103 -0.07 34.26 23.19
C HIS A 103 0.60 33.54 22.02
N ILE A 104 1.76 32.92 22.25
CA ILE A 104 2.45 32.10 21.26
C ILE A 104 1.57 30.92 20.83
N GLY A 105 0.93 30.25 21.79
CA GLY A 105 -0.03 29.18 21.52
C GLY A 105 -1.21 29.63 20.67
N LYS A 106 -1.78 30.82 20.91
CA LYS A 106 -2.87 31.39 20.09
C LYS A 106 -2.44 31.68 18.65
N VAL A 107 -1.24 32.20 18.45
CA VAL A 107 -0.70 32.44 17.09
C VAL A 107 -0.52 31.11 16.35
N MET A 108 0.09 30.11 17.00
CA MET A 108 0.26 28.78 16.40
C MET A 108 -1.05 28.07 16.08
N PHE A 109 -2.05 28.23 16.96
CA PHE A 109 -3.39 27.69 16.72
C PHE A 109 -3.99 28.29 15.44
N LEU A 110 -3.91 29.62 15.28
CA LEU A 110 -4.39 30.30 14.08
C LEU A 110 -3.61 29.87 12.83
N GLU A 111 -2.28 29.79 12.90
CA GLU A 111 -1.45 29.33 11.78
C GLU A 111 -1.81 27.90 11.35
N THR A 112 -2.00 27.00 12.32
CA THR A 112 -2.37 25.60 12.06
C THR A 112 -3.76 25.50 11.44
N ILE A 113 -4.73 26.27 11.93
CA ILE A 113 -6.08 26.32 11.33
C ILE A 113 -6.06 26.88 9.92
N MET A 114 -5.34 27.98 9.70
CA MET A 114 -5.27 28.60 8.37
C MET A 114 -4.62 27.67 7.35
N THR A 115 -3.50 27.07 7.72
CA THR A 115 -2.78 26.13 6.83
C THR A 115 -3.57 24.86 6.59
N SER A 116 -4.19 24.27 7.61
CA SER A 116 -5.03 23.08 7.44
C SER A 116 -6.27 23.34 6.59
N LEU A 117 -6.97 24.46 6.79
CA LEU A 117 -8.16 24.80 6.00
C LEU A 117 -7.79 25.04 4.52
N LEU A 118 -6.71 25.78 4.26
CA LEU A 118 -6.21 26.00 2.90
C LEU A 118 -5.76 24.69 2.24
N SER A 119 -5.01 23.84 2.95
CA SER A 119 -4.58 22.56 2.42
C SER A 119 -5.72 21.58 2.21
N LEU A 120 -6.75 21.59 3.06
CA LEU A 120 -7.93 20.74 2.92
C LEU A 120 -8.78 21.14 1.72
N THR A 121 -9.06 22.42 1.58
CA THR A 121 -9.81 22.96 0.44
C THR A 121 -9.08 22.75 -0.88
N ALA A 122 -7.79 23.09 -0.94
CA ALA A 122 -6.98 22.88 -2.14
C ALA A 122 -6.76 21.39 -2.44
N GLY A 123 -6.53 20.56 -1.41
CA GLY A 123 -6.34 19.12 -1.54
C GLY A 123 -7.58 18.40 -2.06
N ILE A 124 -8.76 18.70 -1.52
CA ILE A 124 -10.02 18.15 -2.03
C ILE A 124 -10.29 18.67 -3.44
N GLY A 125 -10.08 19.96 -3.72
CA GLY A 125 -10.24 20.52 -5.06
C GLY A 125 -9.35 19.83 -6.11
N ILE A 126 -8.06 19.67 -5.81
CA ILE A 126 -7.12 18.94 -6.66
C ILE A 126 -7.48 17.45 -6.74
N GLY A 127 -7.94 16.85 -5.65
CA GLY A 127 -8.42 15.47 -5.62
C GLY A 127 -9.61 15.24 -6.54
N ILE A 128 -10.60 16.13 -6.54
CA ILE A 128 -11.77 16.08 -7.44
C ILE A 128 -11.35 16.20 -8.91
N LEU A 129 -10.42 17.11 -9.21
CA LEU A 129 -9.88 17.26 -10.56
C LEU A 129 -9.08 16.02 -10.99
N GLY A 130 -8.24 15.50 -10.09
CA GLY A 130 -7.40 14.33 -10.30
C GLY A 130 -8.17 13.02 -10.37
N SER A 131 -9.33 12.92 -9.71
CA SER A 131 -10.12 11.68 -9.67
C SER A 131 -10.70 11.29 -11.02
N LYS A 132 -11.00 12.29 -11.87
CA LYS A 132 -11.38 12.05 -13.26
C LYS A 132 -10.20 11.50 -14.06
N LEU A 133 -9.00 12.05 -13.87
CA LEU A 133 -7.80 11.57 -14.52
C LEU A 133 -7.47 10.13 -14.09
N SER A 134 -7.56 9.82 -12.79
CA SER A 134 -7.30 8.47 -12.28
C SER A 134 -8.31 7.45 -12.80
N LEU A 135 -9.60 7.81 -12.92
CA LEU A 135 -10.62 6.94 -13.50
C LEU A 135 -10.37 6.66 -14.99
N LEU A 136 -10.01 7.69 -15.76
CA LEU A 136 -9.71 7.54 -17.19
C LEU A 136 -8.45 6.68 -17.41
N LEU A 137 -7.43 6.85 -16.57
CA LEU A 137 -6.24 5.99 -16.58
C LEU A 137 -6.62 4.54 -16.26
N LEU A 138 -7.46 4.32 -15.24
CA LEU A 138 -7.93 2.97 -14.90
C LEU A 138 -8.68 2.31 -16.07
N PHE A 139 -9.64 3.01 -16.69
CA PHE A 139 -10.35 2.48 -17.87
C PHE A 139 -9.42 2.23 -19.05
N ARG A 140 -8.39 3.08 -19.24
CA ARG A 140 -7.38 2.86 -20.27
C ARG A 140 -6.58 1.58 -20.02
N PHE A 141 -6.22 1.29 -18.76
CA PHE A 141 -5.55 0.05 -18.41
C PHE A 141 -6.45 -1.18 -18.52
N LEU A 142 -7.74 -1.05 -18.18
CA LEU A 142 -8.72 -2.13 -18.26
C LEU A 142 -9.27 -2.36 -19.68
N HIS A 143 -8.87 -1.54 -20.67
CA HIS A 143 -9.39 -1.60 -22.05
C HIS A 143 -10.92 -1.49 -22.16
N VAL A 144 -11.56 -0.81 -21.19
CA VAL A 144 -13.00 -0.58 -21.17
C VAL A 144 -13.31 0.76 -21.85
N PRO A 145 -14.36 0.84 -22.71
CA PRO A 145 -14.76 2.11 -23.31
C PRO A 145 -15.07 3.14 -22.22
N ALA A 146 -14.43 4.32 -22.32
CA ALA A 146 -14.54 5.33 -21.30
C ALA A 146 -15.98 5.87 -21.20
N VAL A 147 -16.65 5.59 -20.08
CA VAL A 147 -17.97 6.17 -19.80
C VAL A 147 -17.77 7.57 -19.23
N LEU A 148 -18.16 8.59 -20.00
CA LEU A 148 -18.03 9.99 -19.62
C LEU A 148 -19.12 10.40 -18.61
N GLY A 149 -18.89 10.13 -17.33
CA GLY A 149 -19.69 10.63 -16.21
C GLY A 149 -18.85 11.50 -15.27
N PHE A 150 -19.33 12.70 -14.92
CA PHE A 150 -18.74 13.47 -13.83
C PHE A 150 -19.45 13.11 -12.53
N TYR A 151 -18.80 12.29 -11.72
CA TYR A 151 -19.25 11.96 -10.37
C TYR A 151 -18.35 12.67 -9.37
N VAL A 152 -18.93 13.19 -8.29
CA VAL A 152 -18.19 13.73 -7.15
C VAL A 152 -18.64 12.96 -5.92
N SER A 153 -17.70 12.32 -5.24
CA SER A 153 -17.99 11.49 -4.07
C SER A 153 -18.15 12.38 -2.84
N ILE A 154 -19.39 12.65 -2.43
CA ILE A 154 -19.68 13.39 -1.20
C ILE A 154 -19.16 12.62 0.02
N THR A 155 -19.30 11.29 0.01
CA THR A 155 -18.72 10.41 1.02
C THR A 155 -17.21 10.59 1.10
N GLY A 156 -16.51 10.66 -0.03
CA GLY A 156 -15.07 10.89 -0.05
C GLY A 156 -14.65 12.27 0.44
N ILE A 157 -15.43 13.31 0.17
CA ILE A 157 -15.20 14.65 0.76
C ILE A 157 -15.31 14.58 2.28
N LEU A 158 -16.38 13.98 2.81
CA LEU A 158 -16.60 13.85 4.25
C LEU A 158 -15.53 13.00 4.92
N PHE A 159 -15.12 11.90 4.28
CA PHE A 159 -14.05 11.04 4.75
C PHE A 159 -12.72 11.79 4.87
N CYS A 160 -12.35 12.57 3.84
CA CYS A 160 -11.16 13.42 3.90
C CYS A 160 -11.26 14.50 5.00
N ILE A 161 -12.41 15.16 5.15
CA ILE A 161 -12.62 16.15 6.22
C ILE A 161 -12.47 15.52 7.59
N ALA A 162 -13.08 14.36 7.83
CA ALA A 162 -13.02 13.66 9.11
C ALA A 162 -11.60 13.14 9.40
N GLY A 163 -10.99 12.43 8.44
CA GLY A 163 -9.66 11.83 8.58
C GLY A 163 -8.57 12.88 8.76
N PHE A 164 -8.45 13.85 7.84
CA PHE A 164 -7.43 14.89 7.95
C PHE A 164 -7.75 15.92 9.02
N GLY A 165 -9.02 16.18 9.31
CA GLY A 165 -9.44 16.97 10.48
C GLY A 165 -8.89 16.37 11.78
N GLY A 166 -9.06 15.05 11.97
CA GLY A 166 -8.47 14.32 13.10
C GLY A 166 -6.94 14.42 13.14
N ILE A 167 -6.26 14.25 12.01
CA ILE A 167 -4.80 14.38 11.92
C ILE A 167 -4.34 15.80 12.28
N PHE A 168 -5.02 16.83 11.79
CA PHE A 168 -4.69 18.22 12.09
C PHE A 168 -4.94 18.58 13.56
N LEU A 169 -5.96 18.00 14.20
CA LEU A 169 -6.17 18.13 15.64
C LEU A 169 -5.02 17.49 16.44
N VAL A 170 -4.55 16.31 16.04
CA VAL A 170 -3.36 15.68 16.65
C VAL A 170 -2.12 16.55 16.46
N ILE A 171 -1.88 17.04 15.24
CA ILE A 171 -0.76 17.95 14.93
C ILE A 171 -0.82 19.21 15.80
N LEU A 172 -2.00 19.81 15.93
CA LEU A 172 -2.22 20.99 16.76
C LEU A 172 -1.90 20.69 18.24
N ALA A 173 -2.40 19.57 18.78
CA ALA A 173 -2.13 19.14 20.15
C ALA A 173 -0.62 18.94 20.40
N LEU A 174 0.08 18.32 19.45
CA LEU A 174 1.54 18.15 19.49
C LEU A 174 2.26 19.50 19.48
N ASN A 175 1.83 20.44 18.64
CA ASN A 175 2.42 21.78 18.55
C ASN A 175 2.24 22.56 19.85
N LEU A 176 1.03 22.58 20.41
CA LEU A 176 0.72 23.27 21.67
C LEU A 176 1.49 22.67 22.85
N THR A 177 1.57 21.34 22.93
CA THR A 177 2.34 20.64 23.98
C THR A 177 3.83 21.01 23.90
N ARG A 178 4.39 21.03 22.68
CA ARG A 178 5.79 21.39 22.44
C ARG A 178 6.09 22.84 22.86
N VAL A 179 5.18 23.79 22.60
CA VAL A 179 5.32 25.19 23.07
C VAL A 179 5.25 25.29 24.59
N ARG A 180 4.33 24.55 25.24
CA ARG A 180 4.17 24.59 26.69
C ARG A 180 5.42 24.06 27.42
N MET A 181 5.96 22.95 26.92
CA MET A 181 7.10 22.24 27.53
C MET A 181 8.46 22.88 27.28
N ASN A 182 8.63 23.67 26.21
CA ASN A 182 9.94 24.24 25.91
C ASN A 182 10.30 25.42 26.83
N ASN A 183 11.51 25.37 27.40
CA ASN A 183 12.09 26.47 28.16
C ASN A 183 12.67 27.54 27.21
N PRO A 184 12.40 28.84 27.43
CA PRO A 184 12.87 29.94 26.58
C PRO A 184 14.39 29.88 26.30
N ILE A 185 15.16 29.53 27.33
CA ILE A 185 16.62 29.50 27.30
C ILE A 185 17.16 28.30 26.49
N GLU A 186 16.48 27.14 26.53
CA GLU A 186 16.81 25.97 25.69
C GLU A 186 16.38 26.16 24.23
N LEU A 187 15.33 26.95 23.94
CA LEU A 187 14.92 27.30 22.58
C LEU A 187 15.95 28.20 21.87
N LEU A 188 16.50 29.18 22.59
CA LEU A 188 17.51 30.11 22.06
C LEU A 188 18.90 29.50 21.96
N ARG A 189 19.25 28.65 22.94
CA ARG A 189 20.47 27.83 22.88
C ARG A 189 20.28 26.55 22.07
N GLY A 190 19.10 26.24 21.52
CA GLY A 190 18.85 24.98 20.80
C GLY A 190 19.75 24.73 19.59
N GLY A 191 20.37 25.79 19.04
CA GLY A 191 21.44 25.68 18.04
C GLY A 191 22.88 25.66 18.59
N ASN A 192 23.10 26.01 19.87
CA ASN A 192 24.41 26.23 20.51
C ASN A 192 24.68 25.36 21.76
N THR A 193 23.69 24.71 22.36
CA THR A 193 23.90 23.62 23.33
C THR A 193 24.11 22.34 22.54
N GLY A 194 25.32 21.76 22.64
CA GLY A 194 25.62 20.47 22.03
C GLY A 194 24.51 19.47 22.34
N GLU A 195 23.96 18.84 21.29
CA GLU A 195 22.87 17.90 21.47
C GLU A 195 23.28 16.81 22.48
N LYS A 196 22.41 16.51 23.44
CA LYS A 196 22.65 15.38 24.36
C LYS A 196 22.77 14.09 23.55
N GLU A 197 23.80 13.30 23.84
CA GLU A 197 24.02 12.02 23.17
C GLU A 197 22.76 11.13 23.27
N PRO A 198 22.26 10.58 22.15
CA PRO A 198 21.08 9.73 22.18
C PRO A 198 21.34 8.47 23.02
N ARG A 199 20.39 8.12 23.88
CA ARG A 199 20.43 6.84 24.62
C ARG A 199 20.23 5.68 23.64
N ALA A 200 21.02 4.62 23.78
CA ALA A 200 20.85 3.41 22.99
C ALA A 200 19.56 2.69 23.44
N LYS A 201 18.53 2.70 22.60
CA LYS A 201 17.25 2.01 22.88
C LYS A 201 17.27 0.61 22.27
N TRP A 202 18.04 -0.29 22.87
CA TRP A 202 18.24 -1.66 22.39
C TRP A 202 16.94 -2.44 22.18
N LEU A 203 15.97 -2.30 23.10
CA LEU A 203 14.67 -2.95 22.97
C LEU A 203 13.93 -2.50 21.70
N MET A 204 13.93 -1.19 21.41
CA MET A 204 13.30 -0.66 20.19
C MET A 204 14.02 -1.11 18.91
N ALA A 205 15.35 -1.23 18.95
CA ALA A 205 16.12 -1.75 17.82
C ALA A 205 15.81 -3.23 17.55
N LEU A 206 15.73 -4.04 18.60
CA LEU A 206 15.36 -5.46 18.51
C LEU A 206 13.95 -5.64 17.99
N LEU A 207 12.98 -4.88 18.53
CA LEU A 207 11.59 -4.91 18.11
C LEU A 207 11.45 -4.49 16.64
N GLY A 208 12.22 -3.49 16.20
CA GLY A 208 12.28 -3.10 14.79
C GLY A 208 12.81 -4.21 13.87
N MET A 209 13.87 -4.91 14.30
CA MET A 209 14.43 -6.04 13.57
C MET A 209 13.45 -7.22 13.47
N ILE A 210 12.79 -7.56 14.58
CA ILE A 210 11.78 -8.63 14.63
C ILE A 210 10.58 -8.26 13.75
N SER A 211 10.05 -7.04 13.89
CA SER A 211 8.92 -6.55 13.09
C SER A 211 9.22 -6.65 11.59
N LEU A 212 10.42 -6.24 11.18
CA LEU A 212 10.83 -6.33 9.78
C LEU A 212 10.97 -7.79 9.34
N GLY A 213 11.64 -8.63 10.13
CA GLY A 213 11.80 -10.06 9.84
C GLY A 213 10.47 -10.81 9.72
N VAL A 214 9.54 -10.58 10.65
CA VAL A 214 8.19 -11.18 10.61
C VAL A 214 7.40 -10.67 9.41
N GLY A 215 7.49 -9.38 9.08
CA GLY A 215 6.84 -8.83 7.89
C GLY A 215 7.30 -9.50 6.60
N TYR A 216 8.61 -9.72 6.44
CA TYR A 216 9.16 -10.45 5.28
C TYR A 216 8.81 -11.93 5.30
N TYR A 217 8.82 -12.59 6.46
CA TYR A 217 8.42 -13.98 6.58
C TYR A 217 6.96 -14.18 6.15
N LEU A 218 6.05 -13.36 6.66
CA LEU A 218 4.65 -13.36 6.26
C LEU A 218 4.47 -13.12 4.76
N ALA A 219 5.26 -12.21 4.17
CA ALA A 219 5.19 -11.92 2.73
C ALA A 219 5.62 -13.12 1.86
N VAL A 220 6.57 -13.94 2.31
CA VAL A 220 7.10 -15.08 1.53
C VAL A 220 6.29 -16.37 1.75
N THR A 221 5.75 -16.59 2.94
CA THR A 221 5.05 -17.84 3.30
C THR A 221 3.55 -17.83 2.95
N THR A 222 3.01 -16.71 2.46
CA THR A 222 1.58 -16.64 2.15
C THR A 222 1.28 -17.16 0.75
N GLU A 223 0.66 -18.35 0.68
CA GLU A 223 0.32 -19.02 -0.58
C GLU A 223 -1.15 -18.80 -1.01
N SER A 224 -2.07 -18.57 -0.06
CA SER A 224 -3.50 -18.42 -0.36
C SER A 224 -3.86 -17.02 -0.86
N PRO A 225 -4.50 -16.86 -2.04
CA PRO A 225 -4.85 -15.55 -2.62
C PRO A 225 -5.80 -14.70 -1.75
N ILE A 226 -6.70 -15.34 -1.00
CA ILE A 226 -7.72 -14.64 -0.20
C ILE A 226 -7.15 -14.22 1.17
N GLN A 227 -6.38 -15.10 1.82
CA GLN A 227 -5.69 -14.75 3.08
C GLN A 227 -4.56 -13.74 2.83
N ALA A 228 -4.01 -13.71 1.60
CA ALA A 228 -2.97 -12.77 1.20
C ALA A 228 -3.35 -11.32 1.45
N ILE A 229 -4.60 -10.90 1.28
CA ILE A 229 -4.98 -9.49 1.45
C ILE A 229 -4.78 -9.00 2.89
N PHE A 230 -5.27 -9.76 3.88
CA PHE A 230 -5.14 -9.39 5.29
C PHE A 230 -3.69 -9.53 5.79
N ILE A 231 -3.02 -10.61 5.39
CA ILE A 231 -1.62 -10.85 5.78
C ILE A 231 -0.70 -9.81 5.12
N PHE A 232 -0.97 -9.41 3.88
CA PHE A 232 -0.25 -8.35 3.18
C PHE A 232 -0.38 -7.02 3.92
N LEU A 233 -1.60 -6.61 4.32
CA LEU A 233 -1.80 -5.38 5.07
C LEU A 233 -1.00 -5.40 6.39
N LEU A 234 -1.05 -6.51 7.10
CA LEU A 234 -0.26 -6.71 8.33
C LEU A 234 1.24 -6.62 8.04
N ALA A 235 1.73 -7.29 7.00
CA ALA A 235 3.14 -7.28 6.61
C ALA A 235 3.63 -5.86 6.26
N VAL A 236 2.85 -5.10 5.49
CA VAL A 236 3.18 -3.70 5.15
C VAL A 236 3.29 -2.84 6.41
N ILE A 237 2.34 -2.96 7.35
CA ILE A 237 2.38 -2.22 8.62
C ILE A 237 3.63 -2.61 9.43
N LEU A 238 3.94 -3.90 9.52
CA LEU A 238 5.14 -4.39 10.22
C LEU A 238 6.44 -3.89 9.58
N VAL A 239 6.53 -3.86 8.26
CA VAL A 239 7.70 -3.36 7.53
C VAL A 239 7.85 -1.85 7.72
N MET A 240 6.77 -1.08 7.65
CA MET A 240 6.79 0.36 7.93
C MET A 240 7.25 0.63 9.36
N ALA A 241 6.63 -0.01 10.35
CA ALA A 241 6.99 0.13 11.77
C ALA A 241 8.44 -0.30 12.04
N GLY A 242 8.85 -1.44 11.50
CA GLY A 242 10.20 -1.97 11.60
C GLY A 242 11.24 -1.00 11.03
N THR A 243 10.97 -0.42 9.87
CA THR A 243 11.84 0.57 9.22
C THR A 243 12.01 1.82 10.10
N TYR A 244 10.91 2.38 10.62
CA TYR A 244 11.00 3.54 11.54
C TYR A 244 11.79 3.22 12.81
N LEU A 245 11.56 2.07 13.44
CA LEU A 245 12.28 1.65 14.65
C LEU A 245 13.77 1.43 14.38
N LEU A 246 14.13 0.81 13.25
CA LEU A 246 15.51 0.58 12.87
C LEU A 246 16.23 1.89 12.55
N PHE A 247 15.63 2.82 11.81
CA PHE A 247 16.27 4.11 11.56
C PHE A 247 16.39 4.97 12.81
N THR A 248 15.39 4.98 13.70
CA THR A 248 15.39 5.85 14.89
C THR A 248 16.17 5.29 16.08
N ALA A 249 16.17 3.97 16.29
CA ALA A 249 16.86 3.33 17.41
C ALA A 249 17.97 2.38 16.95
N GLY A 250 17.72 1.56 15.93
CA GLY A 250 18.67 0.58 15.42
C GLY A 250 19.97 1.20 14.90
N SER A 251 19.88 2.25 14.09
CA SER A 251 21.05 2.96 13.54
C SER A 251 21.95 3.51 14.64
N ILE A 252 21.36 4.06 15.71
CA ILE A 252 22.08 4.60 16.87
C ILE A 252 22.75 3.47 17.66
N VAL A 253 22.07 2.34 17.83
CA VAL A 253 22.61 1.14 18.49
C VAL A 253 23.82 0.60 17.70
N ILE A 254 23.70 0.47 16.37
CA ILE A 254 24.77 0.03 15.48
C ILE A 254 25.97 0.98 15.55
N LEU A 255 25.75 2.29 15.48
CA LEU A 255 26.82 3.28 15.58
C LEU A 255 27.54 3.23 16.94
N LYS A 256 26.82 2.94 18.03
CA LYS A 256 27.40 2.76 19.36
C LYS A 256 28.18 1.45 19.50
N LEU A 257 27.71 0.37 18.87
CA LEU A 257 28.46 -0.89 18.75
C LEU A 257 29.78 -0.67 17.99
N LEU A 258 29.73 0.04 16.87
CA LEU A 258 30.93 0.40 16.08
C LEU A 258 31.90 1.26 16.89
N ARG A 259 31.39 2.20 17.70
CA ARG A 259 32.21 2.99 18.64
C ARG A 259 32.86 2.12 19.73
N LYS A 260 32.17 1.08 20.22
CA LYS A 260 32.72 0.15 21.22
C LYS A 260 33.87 -0.71 20.66
N ASN A 261 33.88 -0.97 19.36
CA ASN A 261 34.97 -1.69 18.69
C ASN A 261 36.20 -0.80 18.50
N LYS A 262 37.13 -0.83 19.47
CA LYS A 262 38.33 0.00 19.47
C LYS A 262 39.19 -0.15 18.20
N LYS A 263 39.28 -1.35 17.62
CA LYS A 263 40.07 -1.63 16.40
C LYS A 263 39.50 -0.91 15.17
N PHE A 264 38.18 -0.70 15.13
CA PHE A 264 37.49 0.01 14.06
C PHE A 264 37.44 1.52 14.31
N TYR A 265 37.11 1.93 15.54
CA TYR A 265 36.79 3.31 15.88
C TYR A 265 37.99 4.24 15.92
N TYR A 266 39.16 3.78 16.40
CA TYR A 266 40.36 4.64 16.54
C TYR A 266 41.12 4.88 15.22
N LYS A 267 40.64 4.38 14.08
CA LYS A 267 41.14 4.80 12.77
C LYS A 267 40.67 6.22 12.48
N THR A 268 41.56 7.09 12.03
CA THR A 268 41.36 8.54 11.86
C THR A 268 40.10 8.91 11.08
N GLY A 269 39.76 8.20 10.00
CA GLY A 269 38.52 8.42 9.23
C GLY A 269 37.23 7.93 9.91
N ASN A 270 37.30 6.84 10.65
CA ASN A 270 36.14 6.21 11.29
C ASN A 270 35.69 6.96 12.55
N PHE A 271 36.64 7.50 13.31
CA PHE A 271 36.38 8.23 14.55
C PHE A 271 35.46 9.45 14.32
N ILE A 272 35.82 10.28 13.33
CA ILE A 272 35.11 11.51 12.98
C ILE A 272 33.72 11.16 12.42
N SER A 273 33.66 10.17 11.52
CA SER A 273 32.43 9.75 10.87
C SER A 273 31.41 9.17 11.86
N VAL A 274 31.82 8.24 12.72
CA VAL A 274 30.92 7.58 13.69
C VAL A 274 30.43 8.59 14.75
N SER A 275 31.33 9.43 15.27
CA SER A 275 30.96 10.43 16.28
C SER A 275 29.99 11.48 15.73
N GLY A 276 30.20 11.96 14.49
CA GLY A 276 29.29 12.88 13.84
C GLY A 276 27.95 12.23 13.44
N MET A 277 27.97 10.99 12.95
CA MET A 277 26.77 10.29 12.52
C MET A 277 25.79 9.99 13.65
N ILE A 278 26.26 9.72 14.87
CA ILE A 278 25.36 9.46 16.02
C ILE A 278 24.39 10.64 16.24
N TYR A 279 24.87 11.87 16.13
CA TYR A 279 24.05 13.07 16.28
C TYR A 279 23.19 13.35 15.04
N ARG A 280 23.76 13.18 13.83
CA ARG A 280 23.01 13.35 12.58
C ARG A 280 21.86 12.36 12.44
N MET A 281 22.06 11.10 12.85
CA MET A 281 21.01 10.07 12.88
C MET A 281 19.90 10.45 13.85
N LYS A 282 20.22 10.90 15.07
CA LYS A 282 19.20 11.37 16.02
C LYS A 282 18.34 12.49 15.44
N GLN A 283 18.94 13.41 14.68
CA GLN A 283 18.24 14.56 14.10
C GLN A 283 17.38 14.22 12.88
N ASN A 284 17.81 13.26 12.05
CA ASN A 284 17.28 13.06 10.70
C ASN A 284 16.75 11.63 10.43
N ALA A 285 16.84 10.71 11.40
CA ALA A 285 16.43 9.31 11.24
C ALA A 285 15.00 9.15 10.73
N ALA A 286 14.04 9.89 11.28
CA ALA A 286 12.65 9.82 10.85
C ALA A 286 12.47 10.23 9.38
N GLY A 287 13.26 11.22 8.92
CA GLY A 287 13.24 11.64 7.52
C GLY A 287 13.82 10.59 6.58
N LEU A 288 14.94 9.98 6.98
CA LEU A 288 15.55 8.89 6.23
C LEU A 288 14.63 7.66 6.15
N ALA A 289 13.92 7.34 7.23
CA ALA A 289 12.91 6.27 7.23
C ALA A 289 11.78 6.57 6.23
N SER A 290 11.25 7.80 6.22
CA SER A 290 10.21 8.22 5.26
C SER A 290 10.70 8.12 3.82
N ILE A 291 11.93 8.55 3.53
CA ILE A 291 12.55 8.44 2.19
C ILE A 291 12.71 6.98 1.80
N CYS A 292 13.17 6.13 2.72
CA CYS A 292 13.33 4.70 2.48
C CYS A 292 12.00 4.05 2.12
N ILE A 293 10.94 4.26 2.91
CA ILE A 293 9.62 3.69 2.65
C ILE A 293 9.08 4.16 1.30
N LEU A 294 9.21 5.45 0.99
CA LEU A 294 8.73 6.01 -0.28
C LEU A 294 9.52 5.44 -1.47
N SER A 295 10.85 5.35 -1.37
CA SER A 295 11.70 4.78 -2.42
C SER A 295 11.43 3.30 -2.63
N THR A 296 11.27 2.52 -1.56
CA THR A 296 10.91 1.11 -1.64
C THR A 296 9.51 0.94 -2.25
N GLY A 297 8.55 1.80 -1.90
CA GLY A 297 7.23 1.80 -2.53
C GLY A 297 7.29 2.01 -4.05
N VAL A 298 8.09 2.97 -4.52
CA VAL A 298 8.30 3.20 -5.96
C VAL A 298 8.95 1.99 -6.63
N LEU A 299 9.98 1.41 -6.02
CA LEU A 299 10.65 0.22 -6.56
C LEU A 299 9.72 -1.00 -6.61
N LEU A 300 8.89 -1.20 -5.58
CA LEU A 300 7.90 -2.27 -5.52
C LEU A 300 6.87 -2.12 -6.63
N LEU A 301 6.31 -0.93 -6.82
CA LEU A 301 5.32 -0.67 -7.87
C LEU A 301 5.89 -0.92 -9.27
N LEU A 302 7.12 -0.45 -9.53
CA LEU A 302 7.81 -0.70 -10.79
C LEU A 302 8.08 -2.19 -11.01
N SER A 303 8.62 -2.88 -9.99
CA SER A 303 8.94 -4.30 -10.06
C SER A 303 7.68 -5.15 -10.26
N MET A 304 6.60 -4.88 -9.53
CA MET A 304 5.31 -5.58 -9.71
C MET A 304 4.76 -5.37 -11.11
N THR A 305 4.75 -4.12 -11.60
CA THR A 305 4.22 -3.81 -12.94
C THR A 305 5.01 -4.53 -14.02
N VAL A 306 6.34 -4.50 -13.95
CA VAL A 306 7.23 -5.16 -14.90
C VAL A 306 7.06 -6.68 -14.84
N SER A 307 7.00 -7.26 -13.63
CA SER A 307 6.85 -8.71 -13.44
C SER A 307 5.50 -9.21 -13.95
N LEU A 308 4.42 -8.48 -13.68
CA LEU A 308 3.08 -8.82 -14.20
C LEU A 308 3.01 -8.68 -15.71
N TYR A 309 3.63 -7.64 -16.28
CA TYR A 309 3.63 -7.43 -17.73
C TYR A 309 4.36 -8.57 -18.46
N PHE A 310 5.57 -8.94 -18.01
CA PHE A 310 6.30 -10.05 -18.62
C PHE A 310 5.64 -11.41 -18.33
N GLY A 311 5.11 -11.62 -17.13
CA GLY A 311 4.44 -12.88 -16.75
C GLY A 311 3.09 -13.10 -17.41
N MET A 312 2.47 -12.07 -17.99
CA MET A 312 1.15 -12.19 -18.63
C MET A 312 1.15 -13.17 -19.80
N GLY A 313 2.25 -13.24 -20.57
CA GLY A 313 2.41 -14.21 -21.65
C GLY A 313 2.43 -15.65 -21.11
N ASP A 314 3.23 -15.90 -20.07
CA ASP A 314 3.33 -17.21 -19.43
C ASP A 314 1.99 -17.64 -18.79
N ILE A 315 1.25 -16.69 -18.20
CA ILE A 315 -0.09 -16.95 -17.65
C ILE A 315 -1.06 -17.32 -18.77
N MET A 316 -1.03 -16.61 -19.90
CA MET A 316 -1.88 -16.90 -21.05
C MET A 316 -1.59 -18.30 -21.61
N VAL A 317 -0.31 -18.64 -21.85
CA VAL A 317 0.07 -19.97 -22.37
C VAL A 317 -0.27 -21.08 -21.40
N ASN A 318 -0.10 -20.87 -20.08
CA ASN A 318 -0.46 -21.89 -19.09
C ASN A 318 -1.98 -22.07 -18.92
N ARG A 319 -2.78 -21.00 -19.03
CA ARG A 319 -4.25 -21.09 -18.89
C ARG A 319 -4.96 -21.46 -20.18
N TYR A 320 -4.43 -21.02 -21.31
CA TYR A 320 -4.98 -21.23 -22.65
C TYR A 320 -3.87 -21.81 -23.55
N PRO A 321 -3.48 -23.08 -23.34
CA PRO A 321 -2.43 -23.72 -24.13
C PRO A 321 -2.84 -23.97 -25.59
N PHE A 322 -4.13 -23.82 -25.91
CA PHE A 322 -4.68 -23.96 -27.25
C PHE A 322 -5.37 -22.66 -27.67
N ASP A 323 -5.23 -22.30 -28.95
CA ASP A 323 -5.85 -21.10 -29.54
C ASP A 323 -7.39 -21.21 -29.61
N THR A 324 -7.93 -22.42 -29.57
CA THR A 324 -9.36 -22.68 -29.62
C THR A 324 -9.67 -23.95 -28.83
N ASP A 325 -10.65 -23.86 -27.93
CA ASP A 325 -11.20 -24.99 -27.19
C ASP A 325 -12.71 -25.10 -27.41
N ALA A 326 -13.23 -26.33 -27.39
CA ALA A 326 -14.66 -26.61 -27.43
C ALA A 326 -14.99 -27.63 -26.35
N ARG A 327 -15.82 -27.22 -25.38
CA ARG A 327 -16.28 -28.09 -24.30
C ARG A 327 -17.75 -28.44 -24.49
N ILE A 328 -18.06 -29.72 -24.48
CA ILE A 328 -19.43 -30.24 -24.57
C ILE A 328 -19.66 -31.15 -23.37
N SER A 329 -20.67 -30.84 -22.57
CA SER A 329 -21.05 -31.62 -21.39
C SER A 329 -22.40 -32.32 -21.60
N GLY A 330 -22.66 -33.36 -20.81
CA GLY A 330 -23.95 -34.07 -20.80
C GLY A 330 -24.20 -34.98 -22.00
N ILE A 331 -23.15 -35.44 -22.68
CA ILE A 331 -23.24 -36.33 -23.85
C ILE A 331 -22.82 -37.76 -23.51
N SER A 332 -23.35 -38.73 -24.25
CA SER A 332 -22.91 -40.12 -24.19
C SER A 332 -21.55 -40.32 -24.88
N GLN A 333 -20.86 -41.42 -24.58
CA GLN A 333 -19.56 -41.72 -25.18
C GLN A 333 -19.64 -41.85 -26.71
N GLU A 334 -20.70 -42.48 -27.24
CA GLU A 334 -20.91 -42.63 -28.68
C GLU A 334 -21.11 -41.28 -29.39
N GLN A 335 -21.83 -40.36 -28.74
CA GLN A 335 -21.97 -38.98 -29.21
C GLN A 335 -20.65 -38.22 -29.18
N SER A 336 -19.81 -38.43 -28.16
CA SER A 336 -18.47 -37.83 -28.09
C SER A 336 -17.62 -38.25 -29.28
N GLU A 337 -17.56 -39.55 -29.58
CA GLU A 337 -16.80 -40.08 -30.73
C GLU A 337 -17.33 -39.57 -32.07
N GLN A 338 -18.64 -39.42 -32.22
CA GLN A 338 -19.25 -38.86 -33.43
C GLN A 338 -18.89 -37.38 -33.61
N ILE A 339 -18.92 -36.59 -32.53
CA ILE A 339 -18.58 -35.17 -32.55
C ILE A 339 -17.09 -34.98 -32.88
N GLN A 340 -16.20 -35.76 -32.26
CA GLN A 340 -14.76 -35.74 -32.57
C GLN A 340 -14.50 -35.98 -34.07
N LYS A 341 -15.19 -36.96 -34.69
CA LYS A 341 -15.08 -37.22 -36.13
C LYS A 341 -15.56 -36.04 -36.98
N VAL A 342 -16.67 -35.42 -36.61
CA VAL A 342 -17.21 -34.23 -37.31
C VAL A 342 -16.22 -33.06 -37.23
N PHE A 343 -15.64 -32.80 -36.06
CA PHE A 343 -14.63 -31.75 -35.89
C PHE A 343 -13.37 -32.02 -36.70
N ALA A 344 -12.85 -33.25 -36.66
CA ALA A 344 -11.68 -33.62 -37.46
C ALA A 344 -11.93 -33.46 -38.97
N GLN A 345 -13.14 -33.77 -39.43
CA GLN A 345 -13.52 -33.60 -40.83
C GLN A 345 -13.72 -32.14 -41.22
N ALA A 346 -14.27 -31.31 -40.34
CA ALA A 346 -14.39 -29.87 -40.54
C ALA A 346 -13.01 -29.19 -40.67
N ILE A 347 -12.08 -29.49 -39.75
CA ILE A 347 -10.69 -28.99 -39.80
C ILE A 347 -10.04 -29.29 -41.15
N LYS A 348 -10.24 -30.52 -41.65
CA LYS A 348 -9.69 -30.96 -42.94
C LYS A 348 -10.36 -30.28 -44.13
N ASN A 349 -11.70 -30.16 -44.12
CA ASN A 349 -12.46 -29.58 -45.22
C ASN A 349 -12.18 -28.08 -45.37
N ASP A 350 -12.10 -27.36 -44.24
CA ASP A 350 -11.88 -25.91 -44.20
C ASP A 350 -10.39 -25.54 -44.22
N GLN A 351 -9.49 -26.53 -44.32
CA GLN A 351 -8.03 -26.38 -44.39
C GLN A 351 -7.48 -25.53 -43.23
N VAL A 352 -8.01 -25.74 -42.02
CA VAL A 352 -7.56 -25.02 -40.83
C VAL A 352 -6.14 -25.49 -40.48
N PRO A 353 -5.17 -24.57 -40.34
CA PRO A 353 -3.80 -24.94 -39.96
C PRO A 353 -3.75 -25.34 -38.48
N ALA A 354 -3.93 -26.64 -38.21
CA ALA A 354 -3.85 -27.20 -36.86
C ALA A 354 -2.50 -27.89 -36.65
N GLU A 355 -1.60 -27.28 -35.88
CA GLU A 355 -0.30 -27.88 -35.53
C GLU A 355 -0.44 -29.03 -34.52
N LYS A 356 -1.39 -28.91 -33.59
CA LYS A 356 -1.70 -29.92 -32.57
C LYS A 356 -3.20 -29.91 -32.26
N THR A 357 -3.81 -31.09 -32.28
CA THR A 357 -5.20 -31.30 -31.84
C THR A 357 -5.18 -32.27 -30.67
N VAL A 358 -5.89 -31.93 -29.60
CA VAL A 358 -6.01 -32.76 -28.41
C VAL A 358 -7.49 -32.92 -28.09
N ASP A 359 -7.91 -34.19 -27.96
CA ASP A 359 -9.25 -34.54 -27.54
C ASP A 359 -9.17 -35.16 -26.15
N GLU A 360 -9.90 -34.58 -25.21
CA GLU A 360 -10.00 -35.04 -23.83
C GLU A 360 -11.45 -35.41 -23.50
N THR A 361 -11.65 -36.59 -22.91
CA THR A 361 -12.92 -36.99 -22.33
C THR A 361 -12.72 -37.30 -20.86
N TYR A 362 -13.41 -36.55 -20.00
CA TYR A 362 -13.37 -36.72 -18.55
C TYR A 362 -14.79 -36.71 -17.98
N LEU A 363 -14.93 -37.34 -16.82
CA LEU A 363 -16.14 -37.27 -15.99
C LEU A 363 -15.93 -36.17 -14.95
N GLU A 364 -16.81 -35.18 -14.99
CA GLU A 364 -16.90 -34.09 -14.00
C GLU A 364 -18.00 -34.41 -12.99
N ILE A 365 -17.66 -34.40 -11.70
CA ILE A 365 -18.57 -34.64 -10.58
C ILE A 365 -18.59 -33.40 -9.69
N GLY A 366 -19.72 -32.68 -9.71
CA GLY A 366 -19.96 -31.57 -8.80
C GLY A 366 -20.15 -32.06 -7.38
N CYS A 367 -19.30 -31.60 -6.46
CA CYS A 367 -19.32 -31.99 -5.07
C CYS A 367 -19.46 -30.77 -4.14
N ARG A 368 -19.88 -31.02 -2.90
CA ARG A 368 -19.89 -30.03 -1.81
C ARG A 368 -19.08 -30.53 -0.63
N GLN A 369 -18.14 -29.72 -0.16
CA GLN A 369 -17.33 -30.00 1.01
C GLN A 369 -18.07 -29.60 2.29
N GLU A 370 -18.37 -30.58 3.15
CA GLU A 370 -18.89 -30.37 4.50
C GLU A 370 -17.86 -30.76 5.57
N LYS A 371 -18.13 -30.40 6.83
CA LYS A 371 -17.19 -30.64 7.96
C LYS A 371 -16.77 -32.11 8.12
N ASN A 372 -17.58 -33.06 7.65
CA ASN A 372 -17.36 -34.50 7.81
C ASN A 372 -17.21 -35.26 6.47
N GLY A 373 -17.02 -34.58 5.34
CA GLY A 373 -16.78 -35.28 4.06
C GLY A 373 -17.16 -34.48 2.81
N ILE A 374 -17.08 -35.16 1.68
CA ILE A 374 -17.45 -34.64 0.36
C ILE A 374 -18.79 -35.28 -0.02
N MET A 375 -19.82 -34.45 -0.21
CA MET A 375 -21.12 -34.88 -0.69
C MET A 375 -21.20 -34.71 -2.20
N ILE A 376 -21.58 -35.77 -2.92
CA ILE A 376 -21.78 -35.71 -4.36
C ILE A 376 -23.12 -35.04 -4.62
N GLY A 377 -23.10 -33.90 -5.32
CA GLY A 377 -24.26 -33.12 -5.72
C GLY A 377 -24.56 -33.27 -7.21
N GLN A 378 -25.55 -32.52 -7.69
CA GLN A 378 -25.77 -32.38 -9.12
C GLN A 378 -24.67 -31.48 -9.71
N ALA A 379 -24.10 -31.87 -10.85
CA ALA A 379 -23.16 -31.02 -11.58
C ALA A 379 -23.78 -29.62 -11.80
N TYR A 380 -22.97 -28.58 -11.65
CA TYR A 380 -23.33 -27.16 -11.80
C TYR A 380 -24.12 -26.49 -10.65
N SER A 381 -24.31 -27.13 -9.49
CA SER A 381 -24.80 -26.43 -8.29
C SER A 381 -23.67 -25.70 -7.57
N TYR A 382 -23.16 -24.60 -8.15
CA TYR A 382 -22.20 -23.73 -7.47
C TYR A 382 -22.89 -23.05 -6.29
N SER A 383 -22.45 -23.36 -5.07
CA SER A 383 -22.85 -22.64 -3.87
C SER A 383 -21.90 -21.46 -3.62
N GLU A 384 -22.46 -20.25 -3.46
CA GLU A 384 -21.70 -19.01 -3.17
C GLU A 384 -20.93 -19.05 -1.84
N ASP A 385 -21.12 -20.09 -1.03
CA ASP A 385 -20.49 -20.29 0.28
C ASP A 385 -19.06 -20.83 0.22
N GLY A 386 -18.48 -20.98 -0.98
CA GLY A 386 -17.09 -21.39 -1.19
C GLY A 386 -16.80 -22.85 -0.86
N LYS A 387 -17.84 -23.68 -0.75
CA LYS A 387 -17.73 -25.12 -0.45
C LYS A 387 -17.93 -26.03 -1.67
N SER A 388 -18.00 -25.46 -2.86
CA SER A 388 -18.09 -26.24 -4.10
C SER A 388 -16.73 -26.87 -4.40
N VAL A 389 -16.71 -28.17 -4.71
CA VAL A 389 -15.52 -28.92 -5.10
C VAL A 389 -15.86 -29.66 -6.37
N ASP A 390 -15.05 -29.51 -7.42
CA ASP A 390 -15.23 -30.27 -8.65
C ASP A 390 -14.22 -31.43 -8.67
N LEU A 391 -14.74 -32.64 -8.87
CA LEU A 391 -13.95 -33.86 -9.01
C LEU A 391 -13.90 -34.24 -10.48
N TYR A 392 -12.70 -34.20 -11.06
CA TYR A 392 -12.46 -34.62 -12.44
C TYR A 392 -11.81 -35.99 -12.43
N THR A 393 -12.38 -36.93 -13.20
CA THR A 393 -11.82 -38.26 -13.37
C THR A 393 -11.63 -38.56 -14.84
N ILE A 394 -10.47 -39.12 -15.18
CA ILE A 394 -10.08 -39.51 -16.54
C ILE A 394 -9.83 -41.01 -16.57
N ARG A 395 -10.12 -41.64 -17.71
CA ARG A 395 -9.74 -43.05 -17.90
C ARG A 395 -8.23 -43.16 -18.01
N GLN A 396 -7.69 -44.28 -17.53
CA GLN A 396 -6.27 -44.61 -17.69
C GLN A 396 -5.81 -44.45 -19.15
N SER A 397 -6.56 -44.99 -20.11
CA SER A 397 -6.22 -44.89 -21.54
C SER A 397 -6.13 -43.44 -22.05
N GLU A 398 -6.95 -42.53 -21.51
CA GLU A 398 -6.88 -41.11 -21.83
C GLU A 398 -5.69 -40.44 -21.13
N TYR A 399 -5.41 -40.77 -19.87
CA TYR A 399 -4.23 -40.28 -19.16
C TYR A 399 -2.93 -40.66 -19.89
N GLU A 400 -2.79 -41.92 -20.30
CA GLU A 400 -1.64 -42.41 -21.05
C GLU A 400 -1.48 -41.70 -22.40
N LYS A 401 -2.58 -41.43 -23.10
CA LYS A 401 -2.60 -40.69 -24.37
C LYS A 401 -2.16 -39.23 -24.19
N LEU A 402 -2.54 -38.59 -23.09
CA LEU A 402 -2.27 -37.17 -22.83
C LEU A 402 -0.86 -36.93 -22.28
N THR A 403 -0.39 -37.80 -21.39
CA THR A 403 0.88 -37.64 -20.66
C THR A 403 2.02 -38.45 -21.27
N GLY A 404 1.71 -39.54 -21.99
CA GLY A 404 2.70 -40.54 -22.41
C GLY A 404 3.19 -41.47 -21.30
N GLU A 405 2.68 -41.31 -20.06
CA GLU A 405 3.06 -42.08 -18.89
C GLU A 405 2.11 -43.26 -18.69
N LYS A 406 2.66 -44.48 -18.59
CA LYS A 406 1.85 -45.68 -18.31
C LYS A 406 1.59 -45.82 -16.83
N THR A 407 0.33 -45.98 -16.45
CA THR A 407 -0.09 -46.26 -15.08
C THR A 407 -0.58 -47.70 -15.03
N ASP A 408 -0.12 -48.53 -14.10
CA ASP A 408 -0.53 -49.94 -14.01
C ASP A 408 -1.68 -50.07 -13.01
N LEU A 409 -2.85 -49.52 -13.37
CA LEU A 409 -4.04 -49.53 -12.53
C LEU A 409 -4.82 -50.83 -12.73
N HIS A 410 -5.21 -51.49 -11.63
CA HIS A 410 -6.13 -52.61 -11.64
C HIS A 410 -7.60 -52.15 -11.52
N ASP A 411 -8.54 -53.04 -11.84
CA ASP A 411 -9.98 -52.74 -11.73
C ASP A 411 -10.36 -52.27 -10.32
N GLY A 412 -10.92 -51.06 -10.24
CA GLY A 412 -11.32 -50.42 -8.99
C GLY A 412 -10.25 -49.56 -8.32
N GLU A 413 -9.05 -49.46 -8.90
CA GLU A 413 -8.00 -48.57 -8.42
C GLU A 413 -8.12 -47.17 -9.03
N ILE A 414 -7.73 -46.15 -8.26
CA ILE A 414 -7.68 -44.75 -8.69
C ILE A 414 -6.27 -44.24 -8.42
N PHE A 415 -5.64 -43.68 -9.44
CA PHE A 415 -4.41 -42.92 -9.32
C PHE A 415 -4.76 -41.48 -8.91
N ALA A 416 -4.25 -41.02 -7.75
CA ALA A 416 -4.62 -39.75 -7.13
C ALA A 416 -3.41 -38.92 -6.73
#